data_AF-A0A6I2SUN6-F1
#
_entry.id   AF-A0A6I2SUN6-F1
#
_cell.length_a   1.000
_cell.length_b   1.000
_cell.length_c   1.000
_cell.angle_alpha   90.00
_cell.angle_beta   90.00
_cell.angle_gamma   90.00
#
_symmetry.space_group_name_H-M   'P 1'
#
loop_
_entity.id
_entity.type
_entity.pdbx_description
1 polymer ?
#
loop_
_entity_poly.entity_id
_entity_poly.type
_entity_poly.pdbx_seq_one_letter_code
_entity_poly.pdbx_strand_id
1 'polypeptide(L)'
;MTQPSLFENLKFLHPVGTSTFKYGVTIPLEAQTERLRAIDKGGKIPVTILCGAEEPVKAEIRRLNNKPGHLQFRYENKAQERLRFWLAAIFGGSAAGNLLEIVEVAPFTFLFKPILKSTVPVLQIGALQLHNLEKLEFESFTEVGQIRESLAAVEYAVGFNQSDYNGLISTNLTERGWQREQRVVNELGLKCDFEKNGVWVEVEFGNARSYYQDYVKFMLARKYRAARLGLLLCPTTSFAALLCELGQKRARENSVCERSPVYSGMMSYEKATRELPYLGFMFEVPIVVAGVGVSGN
;
A
#
# COMPACT_ATOMS: atom_id res chain seq x y z
N MET A 1 17.87 -23.66 5.33
CA MET A 1 16.51 -24.17 5.13
C MET A 1 15.70 -23.06 4.46
N THR A 2 15.46 -23.17 3.16
CA THR A 2 14.58 -22.26 2.43
C THR A 2 13.14 -22.57 2.81
N GLN A 3 12.47 -21.64 3.51
CA GLN A 3 11.02 -21.69 3.61
C GLN A 3 10.44 -21.74 2.20
N PRO A 4 9.41 -22.56 1.94
CA PRO A 4 8.70 -22.50 0.66
C PRO A 4 8.14 -21.09 0.51
N SER A 5 8.38 -20.45 -0.64
CA SER A 5 7.73 -19.18 -0.94
C SER A 5 6.22 -19.41 -0.87
N LEU A 6 5.60 -18.87 0.18
CA LEU A 6 4.18 -18.57 0.17
C LEU A 6 3.97 -17.83 -1.14
N PHE A 7 3.17 -18.40 -2.04
CA PHE A 7 2.82 -17.76 -3.30
C PHE A 7 2.47 -16.30 -2.99
N GLU A 8 3.31 -15.36 -3.43
CA GLU A 8 3.01 -13.94 -3.33
C GLU A 8 1.81 -13.69 -4.23
N ASN A 9 0.63 -13.80 -3.66
CA ASN A 9 -0.62 -13.53 -4.35
C ASN A 9 -0.63 -12.06 -4.72
N LEU A 10 -0.86 -11.77 -6.01
CA LEU A 10 -0.93 -10.41 -6.49
C LEU A 10 -2.04 -9.65 -5.75
N LYS A 11 -1.72 -8.46 -5.26
CA LYS A 11 -2.69 -7.53 -4.65
C LYS A 11 -2.36 -6.10 -5.05
N PHE A 12 -3.33 -5.37 -5.61
CA PHE A 12 -3.16 -3.95 -5.91
C PHE A 12 -4.49 -3.17 -5.92
N LEU A 13 -4.39 -1.85 -5.81
CA LEU A 13 -5.49 -0.90 -5.94
C LEU A 13 -5.44 -0.26 -7.32
N HIS A 14 -6.58 -0.25 -8.00
CA HIS A 14 -6.75 0.39 -9.31
C HIS A 14 -7.70 1.59 -9.19
N PRO A 15 -7.28 2.81 -9.56
CA PRO A 15 -8.18 3.96 -9.58
C PRO A 15 -9.19 3.80 -10.72
N VAL A 16 -10.48 3.80 -10.37
CA VAL A 16 -11.55 3.64 -11.36
C VAL A 16 -11.72 4.95 -12.14
N GLY A 17 -11.86 4.84 -13.45
CA GLY A 17 -12.03 5.97 -14.36
C GLY A 17 -12.51 5.51 -15.73
N THR A 18 -12.70 6.44 -16.67
CA THR A 18 -13.20 6.16 -18.02
C THR A 18 -12.41 5.07 -18.74
N SER A 19 -11.09 5.03 -18.53
CA SER A 19 -10.20 4.00 -19.11
C SER A 19 -10.47 2.60 -18.57
N THR A 20 -11.00 2.48 -17.35
CA THR A 20 -11.36 1.19 -16.74
C THR A 20 -12.45 0.55 -17.58
N PHE A 21 -13.57 1.25 -17.78
CA PHE A 21 -14.68 0.75 -18.58
C PHE A 21 -14.33 0.54 -20.06
N LYS A 22 -13.49 1.40 -20.63
CA LYS A 22 -13.18 1.38 -22.07
C LYS A 22 -12.08 0.39 -22.45
N TYR A 23 -11.03 0.27 -21.63
CA TYR A 23 -9.81 -0.44 -22.00
C TYR A 23 -9.44 -1.57 -21.05
N GLY A 24 -9.99 -1.60 -19.83
CA GLY A 24 -9.68 -2.60 -18.82
C GLY A 24 -8.87 -2.10 -17.64
N VAL A 25 -8.57 -3.01 -16.71
CA VAL A 25 -7.84 -2.73 -15.46
C VAL A 25 -6.35 -2.96 -15.66
N THR A 26 -5.53 -1.94 -15.43
CA THR A 26 -4.07 -2.03 -15.61
C THR A 26 -3.43 -2.62 -14.36
N ILE A 27 -2.48 -3.54 -14.52
CA ILE A 27 -1.71 -4.11 -13.42
C ILE A 27 -0.41 -3.30 -13.27
N PRO A 28 -0.19 -2.63 -12.12
CA PRO A 28 1.06 -1.91 -11.83
C PRO A 28 2.27 -2.84 -11.95
N LEU A 29 3.41 -2.31 -12.42
CA LEU A 29 4.62 -3.12 -12.63
C LEU A 29 5.12 -3.73 -11.32
N GLU A 30 5.01 -2.96 -10.24
CA GLU A 30 5.40 -3.29 -8.88
C GLU A 30 4.57 -4.45 -8.32
N ALA A 31 3.31 -4.58 -8.76
CA ALA A 31 2.41 -5.65 -8.35
C ALA A 31 2.53 -6.93 -9.20
N GLN A 32 3.32 -6.92 -10.28
CA GLN A 32 3.48 -8.09 -11.14
C GLN A 32 4.41 -9.12 -10.49
N THR A 33 3.86 -10.31 -10.21
CA THR A 33 4.62 -11.50 -9.80
C THR A 33 5.55 -11.97 -10.93
N GLU A 34 6.55 -12.80 -10.60
CA GLU A 34 7.46 -13.38 -11.60
C GLU A 34 6.71 -14.09 -12.74
N ARG A 35 5.65 -14.83 -12.40
CA ARG A 35 4.78 -15.50 -13.37
C ARG A 35 4.11 -14.52 -14.33
N LEU A 36 3.65 -13.38 -13.84
CA LEU A 36 3.03 -12.34 -14.68
C LEU A 36 4.08 -11.62 -15.54
N ARG A 37 5.29 -11.40 -15.00
CA ARG A 37 6.40 -10.81 -15.75
C ARG A 37 6.83 -11.68 -16.94
N ALA A 38 6.73 -13.00 -16.80
CA ALA A 38 7.03 -13.97 -17.86
C ALA A 38 6.06 -13.96 -19.06
N ILE A 39 4.92 -13.23 -18.98
CA ILE A 39 4.02 -13.09 -20.14
C ILE A 39 4.74 -12.29 -21.23
N ASP A 40 4.92 -12.87 -22.42
CA ASP A 40 5.58 -12.19 -23.53
C ASP A 40 4.76 -11.03 -24.12
N LYS A 41 5.44 -10.18 -24.89
CA LYS A 41 4.79 -9.09 -25.64
C LYS A 41 3.76 -9.66 -26.60
N GLY A 42 2.52 -9.16 -26.52
CA GLY A 42 1.39 -9.67 -27.30
C GLY A 42 0.80 -10.99 -26.77
N GLY A 43 1.46 -11.63 -25.79
CA GLY A 43 0.97 -12.80 -25.07
C GLY A 43 -0.30 -12.48 -24.30
N LYS A 44 -1.15 -13.50 -24.17
CA LYS A 44 -2.41 -13.45 -23.45
C LYS A 44 -2.55 -14.71 -22.61
N ILE A 45 -2.93 -14.53 -21.35
CA ILE A 45 -3.22 -15.63 -20.42
C ILE A 45 -4.69 -15.57 -20.05
N PRO A 46 -5.44 -16.68 -20.18
CA PRO A 46 -6.81 -16.75 -19.71
C PRO A 46 -6.84 -16.66 -18.18
N VAL A 47 -7.77 -15.85 -17.67
CA VAL A 47 -7.96 -15.65 -16.23
C VAL A 47 -9.43 -15.77 -15.88
N THR A 48 -9.67 -16.03 -14.60
CA THR A 48 -11.00 -16.02 -14.02
C THR A 48 -11.13 -14.80 -13.12
N ILE A 49 -12.19 -14.01 -13.30
CA ILE A 49 -12.51 -12.85 -12.47
C ILE A 49 -13.74 -13.18 -11.64
N LEU A 50 -13.61 -13.05 -10.33
CA LEU A 50 -14.70 -13.13 -9.36
C LEU A 50 -15.13 -11.71 -9.02
N CYS A 51 -16.41 -11.41 -9.19
CA CYS A 51 -16.98 -10.09 -8.90
C CYS A 51 -18.42 -10.24 -8.40
N GLY A 52 -18.73 -9.63 -7.24
CA GLY A 52 -20.03 -9.78 -6.60
C GLY A 52 -20.33 -11.21 -6.14
N ALA A 53 -21.62 -11.56 -6.05
CA ALA A 53 -22.11 -12.91 -5.73
C ALA A 53 -22.43 -13.74 -6.98
N GLU A 54 -21.99 -13.28 -8.15
CA GLU A 54 -22.30 -13.90 -9.43
C GLU A 54 -21.32 -15.01 -9.79
N GLU A 55 -21.62 -15.73 -10.87
CA GLU A 55 -20.69 -16.68 -11.44
C GLU A 55 -19.34 -16.02 -11.80
N PRO A 56 -18.26 -16.80 -11.98
CA PRO A 56 -16.99 -16.27 -12.45
C PRO A 56 -17.07 -15.78 -13.90
N VAL A 57 -16.34 -14.71 -14.23
CA VAL A 57 -16.18 -14.19 -15.60
C VAL A 57 -14.84 -14.66 -16.17
N LYS A 58 -14.83 -15.19 -17.40
CA LYS A 58 -13.59 -15.52 -18.12
C LYS A 58 -13.05 -14.29 -18.83
N ALA A 59 -11.81 -13.90 -18.53
CA ALA A 59 -11.13 -12.76 -19.12
C ALA A 59 -9.71 -13.13 -19.56
N GLU A 60 -8.95 -12.15 -20.02
CA GLU A 60 -7.54 -12.34 -20.37
C GLU A 60 -6.68 -11.25 -19.73
N ILE A 61 -5.51 -11.64 -19.22
CA ILE A 61 -4.41 -10.69 -18.97
C ILE A 61 -3.56 -10.61 -20.23
N ARG A 62 -3.30 -9.39 -20.70
CA ARG A 62 -2.49 -9.14 -21.90
C ARG A 62 -1.38 -8.14 -21.63
N ARG A 63 -0.18 -8.41 -22.17
CA ARG A 63 0.91 -7.42 -22.21
C ARG A 63 0.67 -6.38 -23.29
N LEU A 64 0.64 -5.11 -22.91
CA LEU A 64 0.38 -4.01 -23.84
C LEU A 64 1.57 -3.74 -24.74
N ASN A 65 1.30 -3.53 -26.03
CA ASN A 65 2.33 -3.22 -27.03
C ASN A 65 2.83 -1.77 -26.95
N ASN A 66 1.96 -0.86 -26.51
CA ASN A 66 2.17 0.60 -26.54
C ASN A 66 2.66 1.18 -25.20
N LYS A 67 2.74 0.38 -24.13
CA LYS A 67 3.25 0.80 -22.83
C LYS A 67 4.15 -0.30 -22.25
N PRO A 68 5.49 -0.20 -22.42
CA PRO A 68 6.42 -1.25 -22.02
C PRO A 68 6.21 -1.70 -20.57
N GLY A 69 6.21 -3.02 -20.33
CA GLY A 69 6.10 -3.58 -18.98
C GLY A 69 4.67 -3.65 -18.40
N HIS A 70 3.67 -2.97 -18.97
CA HIS A 70 2.31 -2.99 -18.42
C HIS A 70 1.51 -4.21 -18.87
N LEU A 71 0.85 -4.84 -17.90
CA LEU A 71 -0.19 -5.85 -18.12
C LEU A 71 -1.56 -5.23 -17.89
N GLN A 72 -2.58 -5.76 -18.56
CA GLN A 72 -3.95 -5.31 -18.40
C GLN A 72 -4.94 -6.48 -18.44
N PHE A 73 -5.90 -6.48 -17.54
CA PHE A 73 -7.12 -7.27 -17.67
C PHE A 73 -7.96 -6.70 -18.80
N ARG A 74 -8.05 -7.41 -19.91
CA ARG A 74 -8.85 -7.02 -21.09
C ARG A 74 -10.19 -7.73 -21.05
N TYR A 75 -11.25 -6.95 -21.22
CA TYR A 75 -12.62 -7.42 -21.28
C TYR A 75 -13.38 -6.78 -22.46
N GLU A 76 -12.87 -6.97 -23.68
CA GLU A 76 -13.39 -6.32 -24.90
C GLU A 76 -14.50 -7.13 -25.58
N ASN A 77 -14.50 -8.45 -25.42
CA ASN A 77 -15.40 -9.34 -26.15
C ASN A 77 -16.81 -9.38 -25.52
N LYS A 78 -17.80 -9.80 -26.30
CA LYS A 78 -19.18 -10.00 -25.82
C LYS A 78 -19.26 -10.97 -24.64
N ALA A 79 -18.39 -11.99 -24.61
CA ALA A 79 -18.29 -12.93 -23.50
C ALA A 79 -17.88 -12.28 -22.15
N GLN A 80 -17.32 -11.07 -22.18
CA GLN A 80 -16.85 -10.33 -21.01
C GLN A 80 -17.75 -9.12 -20.70
N GLU A 81 -18.86 -8.97 -21.44
CA GLU A 81 -19.79 -7.86 -21.30
C GLU A 81 -20.38 -7.79 -19.89
N ARG A 82 -20.61 -8.94 -19.24
CA ARG A 82 -21.08 -9.01 -17.85
C ARG A 82 -20.16 -8.26 -16.88
N LEU A 83 -18.84 -8.38 -17.03
CA LEU A 83 -17.91 -7.64 -16.16
C LEU A 83 -18.02 -6.13 -16.38
N ARG A 84 -18.21 -5.68 -17.62
CA ARG A 84 -18.42 -4.24 -17.91
C ARG A 84 -19.73 -3.75 -17.31
N PHE A 85 -20.80 -4.52 -17.41
CA PHE A 85 -22.09 -4.17 -16.80
C PHE A 85 -22.00 -4.15 -15.28
N TRP A 86 -21.33 -5.12 -14.67
CA TRP A 86 -21.09 -5.11 -13.22
C TRP A 86 -20.29 -3.87 -12.79
N LEU A 87 -19.17 -3.55 -13.48
CA LEU A 87 -18.40 -2.34 -13.19
C LEU A 87 -19.25 -1.08 -13.38
N ALA A 88 -20.04 -0.98 -14.45
CA ALA A 88 -20.89 0.16 -14.72
C ALA A 88 -22.04 0.30 -13.70
N ALA A 89 -22.62 -0.81 -13.25
CA ALA A 89 -23.65 -0.79 -12.21
C ALA A 89 -23.11 -0.29 -10.87
N ILE A 90 -21.87 -0.68 -10.53
CA ILE A 90 -21.24 -0.30 -9.25
C ILE A 90 -20.67 1.12 -9.27
N PHE A 91 -20.05 1.53 -10.38
CA PHE A 91 -19.27 2.77 -10.46
C PHE A 91 -19.85 3.84 -11.42
N GLY A 92 -20.91 3.53 -12.17
CA GLY A 92 -21.40 4.36 -13.29
C GLY A 92 -21.99 5.72 -12.89
N GLY A 93 -22.40 5.89 -11.63
CA GLY A 93 -22.92 7.18 -11.13
C GLY A 93 -21.83 8.25 -10.91
N SER A 94 -20.59 7.85 -10.65
CA SER A 94 -19.43 8.73 -10.56
C SER A 94 -18.18 7.86 -10.46
N ALA A 95 -17.32 7.85 -11.47
CA ALA A 95 -16.08 7.06 -11.43
C ALA A 95 -14.98 7.70 -10.56
N ALA A 96 -15.02 9.03 -10.39
CA ALA A 96 -13.95 9.78 -9.76
C ALA A 96 -13.86 9.49 -8.25
N GLY A 97 -12.71 8.95 -7.82
CA GLY A 97 -12.42 8.67 -6.41
C GLY A 97 -12.81 7.28 -5.93
N ASN A 98 -13.45 6.46 -6.78
CA ASN A 98 -13.61 5.04 -6.48
C ASN A 98 -12.30 4.30 -6.74
N LEU A 99 -12.09 3.24 -5.97
CA LEU A 99 -11.00 2.29 -6.16
C LEU A 99 -11.58 0.91 -6.43
N LEU A 100 -10.78 0.08 -7.08
CA LEU A 100 -11.01 -1.34 -7.23
C LEU A 100 -9.82 -2.06 -6.61
N GLU A 101 -10.03 -2.83 -5.55
CA GLU A 101 -9.02 -3.74 -5.02
C GLU A 101 -9.05 -5.03 -5.84
N ILE A 102 -7.89 -5.43 -6.36
CA ILE A 102 -7.71 -6.68 -7.09
C ILE A 102 -6.81 -7.59 -6.27
N VAL A 103 -7.30 -8.79 -5.97
CA VAL A 103 -6.58 -9.80 -5.20
C VAL A 103 -6.58 -11.12 -5.97
N GLU A 104 -5.41 -11.70 -6.19
CA GLU A 104 -5.30 -13.08 -6.69
C GLU A 104 -5.62 -14.05 -5.54
N VAL A 105 -6.71 -14.81 -5.69
CA VAL A 105 -7.19 -15.75 -4.65
C VAL A 105 -6.81 -17.20 -4.96
N ALA A 106 -6.49 -17.48 -6.22
CA ALA A 106 -5.91 -18.72 -6.69
C ALA A 106 -5.14 -18.42 -7.99
N PRO A 107 -4.24 -19.30 -8.48
CA PRO A 107 -3.51 -19.07 -9.72
C PRO A 107 -4.42 -18.60 -10.87
N PHE A 108 -4.17 -17.40 -11.38
CA PHE A 108 -4.93 -16.76 -12.45
C PHE A 108 -6.42 -16.57 -12.16
N THR A 109 -6.80 -16.53 -10.88
CA THR A 109 -8.16 -16.25 -10.41
C THR A 109 -8.14 -15.03 -9.50
N PHE A 110 -8.83 -13.98 -9.93
CA PHE A 110 -8.74 -12.66 -9.31
C PHE A 110 -10.10 -12.23 -8.77
N LEU A 111 -10.13 -11.81 -7.51
CA LEU A 111 -11.28 -11.19 -6.89
C LEU A 111 -11.21 -9.67 -7.07
N PHE A 112 -12.26 -9.11 -7.67
CA PHE A 112 -12.45 -7.68 -7.86
C PHE A 112 -13.37 -7.15 -6.75
N LYS A 113 -12.82 -6.38 -5.81
CA LYS A 113 -13.58 -5.78 -4.71
C LYS A 113 -13.73 -4.28 -4.90
N PRO A 114 -14.96 -3.77 -5.02
CA PRO A 114 -15.17 -2.34 -5.15
C PRO A 114 -14.91 -1.63 -3.82
N ILE A 115 -14.27 -0.47 -3.91
CA ILE A 115 -14.11 0.49 -2.81
C ILE A 115 -14.73 1.79 -3.29
N LEU A 116 -15.91 2.11 -2.77
CA LEU A 116 -16.70 3.24 -3.25
C LEU A 116 -16.28 4.52 -2.53
N LYS A 117 -16.22 5.63 -3.24
CA LYS A 117 -16.02 6.95 -2.62
C LYS A 117 -17.14 7.27 -1.62
N SER A 118 -18.36 6.82 -1.90
CA SER A 118 -19.53 7.03 -1.03
C SER A 118 -19.42 6.32 0.33
N THR A 119 -18.58 5.29 0.44
CA THR A 119 -18.31 4.62 1.73
C THR A 119 -17.18 5.31 2.51
N VAL A 120 -16.69 6.46 2.01
CA VAL A 120 -15.61 7.25 2.62
C VAL A 120 -14.42 6.37 2.96
N PRO A 121 -13.68 5.88 1.95
CA PRO A 121 -12.57 4.97 2.19
C PRO A 121 -11.51 5.63 3.07
N VAL A 122 -10.96 4.89 4.03
CA VAL A 122 -10.01 5.41 5.03
C VAL A 122 -8.71 4.61 5.04
N LEU A 123 -7.68 5.16 5.67
CA LEU A 123 -6.43 4.44 5.90
C LEU A 123 -6.58 3.41 7.01
N GLN A 124 -5.98 2.23 6.82
CA GLN A 124 -5.98 1.17 7.82
C GLN A 124 -4.66 0.38 7.77
N ILE A 125 -4.30 -0.24 8.90
CA ILE A 125 -3.23 -1.24 8.94
C ILE A 125 -3.78 -2.53 8.32
N GLY A 126 -3.36 -2.83 7.09
CA GLY A 126 -3.77 -4.02 6.35
C GLY A 126 -2.78 -5.18 6.42
N ALA A 127 -1.55 -4.93 6.87
CA ALA A 127 -0.52 -5.95 7.01
C ALA A 127 0.39 -5.66 8.21
N LEU A 128 0.91 -6.72 8.83
CA LEU A 128 1.76 -6.64 10.03
C LEU A 128 2.88 -7.67 9.97
N GLN A 129 4.10 -7.21 10.21
CA GLN A 129 5.25 -8.05 10.48
C GLN A 129 5.81 -7.69 11.85
N LEU A 130 5.84 -8.69 12.72
CA LEU A 130 6.31 -8.57 14.09
C LEU A 130 7.72 -9.16 14.18
N HIS A 131 8.59 -8.53 14.97
CA HIS A 131 9.91 -9.04 15.32
C HIS A 131 10.12 -8.92 16.83
N ASN A 132 10.50 -10.03 17.47
CA ASN A 132 10.62 -10.16 18.93
C ASN A 132 9.36 -9.72 19.70
N LEU A 133 8.19 -10.00 19.12
CA LEU A 133 6.89 -9.64 19.68
C LEU A 133 5.82 -10.61 19.18
N GLU A 134 4.94 -11.07 20.08
CA GLU A 134 3.77 -11.84 19.68
C GLU A 134 2.59 -10.94 19.32
N LYS A 135 1.67 -11.45 18.49
CA LYS A 135 0.51 -10.67 18.03
C LYS A 135 -0.39 -10.24 19.19
N LEU A 136 -0.63 -11.12 20.16
CA LEU A 136 -1.46 -10.79 21.33
C LEU A 136 -0.83 -9.68 22.18
N GLU A 137 0.49 -9.71 22.32
CA GLU A 137 1.23 -8.66 23.02
C GLU A 137 1.14 -7.33 22.27
N PHE A 138 1.32 -7.34 20.94
CA PHE A 138 1.15 -6.15 20.10
C PHE A 138 -0.24 -5.51 20.24
N GLU A 139 -1.31 -6.30 20.17
CA GLU A 139 -2.68 -5.79 20.30
C GLU A 139 -3.01 -5.32 21.73
N SER A 140 -2.19 -5.66 22.74
CA SER A 140 -2.36 -5.20 24.12
C SER A 140 -1.90 -3.75 24.35
N PHE A 141 -1.09 -3.18 23.45
CA PHE A 141 -0.66 -1.79 23.53
C PHE A 141 -1.83 -0.85 23.24
N THR A 142 -2.19 -0.01 24.20
CA THR A 142 -3.24 1.01 24.03
C THR A 142 -2.90 2.01 22.92
N GLU A 143 -1.61 2.26 22.72
CA GLU A 143 -1.03 3.11 21.68
C GLU A 143 -1.33 2.57 20.28
N VAL A 144 -1.32 1.25 20.10
CA VAL A 144 -1.65 0.60 18.82
C VAL A 144 -3.11 0.84 18.46
N GLY A 145 -4.02 0.77 19.43
CA GLY A 145 -5.42 1.16 19.25
C GLY A 145 -5.56 2.60 18.78
N GLN A 146 -4.85 3.55 19.42
CA GLN A 146 -4.86 4.96 19.02
C GLN A 146 -4.30 5.20 17.62
N ILE A 147 -3.28 4.46 17.21
CA ILE A 147 -2.73 4.53 15.85
C ILE A 147 -3.76 4.03 14.83
N ARG A 148 -4.44 2.92 15.11
CA ARG A 148 -5.50 2.39 14.24
C ARG A 148 -6.63 3.40 14.09
N GLU A 149 -7.08 4.00 15.19
CA GLU A 149 -8.10 5.05 15.18
C GLU A 149 -7.64 6.31 14.44
N SER A 150 -6.37 6.71 14.63
CA SER A 150 -5.77 7.84 13.93
C SER A 150 -5.74 7.64 12.41
N LEU A 151 -5.35 6.44 11.95
CA LEU A 151 -5.38 6.06 10.53
C LEU A 151 -6.81 6.00 9.99
N ALA A 152 -7.75 5.42 10.74
CA ALA A 152 -9.14 5.31 10.33
C ALA A 152 -9.87 6.67 10.23
N ALA A 153 -9.32 7.72 10.85
CA ALA A 153 -9.81 9.10 10.69
C ALA A 153 -9.24 9.81 9.45
N VAL A 154 -8.29 9.20 8.73
CA VAL A 154 -7.72 9.76 7.50
C VAL A 154 -8.44 9.21 6.28
N GLU A 155 -9.30 10.03 5.70
CA GLU A 155 -10.01 9.71 4.45
C GLU A 155 -9.03 9.66 3.26
N TYR A 156 -9.23 8.69 2.39
CA TYR A 156 -8.56 8.63 1.10
C TYR A 156 -9.14 9.69 0.15
N ALA A 157 -8.24 10.49 -0.41
CA ALA A 157 -8.58 11.44 -1.46
C ALA A 157 -7.59 11.33 -2.63
N VAL A 158 -8.14 11.33 -3.85
CA VAL A 158 -7.37 11.31 -5.12
C VAL A 158 -6.39 12.49 -5.20
N GLY A 159 -6.76 13.63 -4.60
CA GLY A 159 -5.95 14.84 -4.60
C GLY A 159 -4.76 14.81 -3.65
N PHE A 160 -4.71 13.86 -2.71
CA PHE A 160 -3.67 13.83 -1.68
C PHE A 160 -2.36 13.22 -2.19
N ASN A 161 -1.24 13.82 -1.79
CA ASN A 161 0.12 13.29 -1.92
C ASN A 161 0.60 12.72 -0.57
N GLN A 162 1.83 12.24 -0.52
CA GLN A 162 2.43 11.67 0.69
C GLN A 162 2.47 12.66 1.86
N SER A 163 2.84 13.91 1.60
CA SER A 163 2.91 14.96 2.62
C SER A 163 1.53 15.27 3.21
N ASP A 164 0.47 15.21 2.40
CA ASP A 164 -0.90 15.41 2.88
C ASP A 164 -1.30 14.31 3.86
N TYR A 165 -1.05 13.04 3.52
CA TYR A 165 -1.31 11.91 4.41
C TYR A 165 -0.47 11.96 5.68
N ASN A 166 0.84 12.24 5.57
CA ASN A 166 1.72 12.39 6.73
C ASN A 166 1.26 13.53 7.65
N GLY A 167 0.81 14.64 7.07
CA GLY A 167 0.26 15.77 7.82
C GLY A 167 -1.00 15.41 8.61
N LEU A 168 -1.96 14.73 7.98
CA LEU A 168 -3.20 14.30 8.63
C LEU A 168 -2.94 13.28 9.76
N ILE A 169 -2.07 12.28 9.51
CA ILE A 169 -1.66 11.31 10.54
C ILE A 169 -0.99 12.04 11.71
N SER A 170 -0.11 13.01 11.41
CA SER A 170 0.57 13.81 12.43
C SER A 170 -0.40 14.60 13.29
N THR A 171 -1.39 15.26 12.70
CA THR A 171 -2.42 16.01 13.43
C THR A 171 -3.20 15.07 14.35
N ASN A 172 -3.74 13.98 13.79
CA ASN A 172 -4.56 13.02 14.54
C ASN A 172 -3.81 12.37 15.71
N LEU A 173 -2.53 12.03 15.55
CA LEU A 173 -1.71 11.50 16.64
C LEU A 173 -1.42 12.57 17.71
N THR A 174 -1.08 13.78 17.30
CA THR A 174 -0.77 14.87 18.24
C THR A 174 -1.97 15.25 19.09
N GLU A 175 -3.17 15.31 18.50
CA GLU A 175 -4.44 15.55 19.24
C GLU A 175 -4.73 14.47 20.27
N ARG A 176 -4.18 13.26 20.08
CA ARG A 176 -4.27 12.15 21.02
C ARG A 176 -3.13 12.13 22.04
N GLY A 177 -2.34 13.21 22.13
CA GLY A 177 -1.27 13.38 23.10
C GLY A 177 0.01 12.61 22.76
N TRP A 178 0.22 12.25 21.49
CA TRP A 178 1.53 11.76 21.04
C TRP A 178 2.52 12.92 20.97
N GLN A 179 3.74 12.69 21.44
CA GLN A 179 4.80 13.67 21.37
C GLN A 179 5.46 13.61 20.00
N ARG A 180 5.45 14.73 19.27
CA ARG A 180 6.02 14.81 17.92
C ARG A 180 7.54 15.08 17.96
N GLU A 181 8.26 14.56 16.97
CA GLU A 181 9.67 14.88 16.67
C GLU A 181 10.61 14.71 17.87
N GLN A 182 10.42 13.63 18.64
CA GLN A 182 11.17 13.38 19.86
C GLN A 182 12.61 12.99 19.57
N ARG A 183 13.55 13.67 20.24
CA ARG A 183 14.98 13.37 20.14
C ARG A 183 15.30 12.08 20.86
N VAL A 184 15.87 11.13 20.12
CA VAL A 184 16.28 9.85 20.68
C VAL A 184 17.48 10.03 21.61
N VAL A 185 18.50 10.75 21.14
CA VAL A 185 19.71 11.12 21.86
C VAL A 185 19.88 12.63 21.73
N ASN A 186 20.15 13.35 22.82
CA ASN A 186 20.12 14.81 22.80
C ASN A 186 21.23 15.41 21.91
N GLU A 187 22.40 14.77 21.95
CA GLU A 187 23.63 15.14 21.25
C GLU A 187 23.56 14.81 19.76
N LEU A 188 22.70 13.86 19.37
CA LEU A 188 22.49 13.49 17.98
C LEU A 188 21.26 14.23 17.45
N GLY A 189 21.32 14.76 16.23
CA GLY A 189 20.15 15.37 15.56
C GLY A 189 19.05 14.36 15.17
N LEU A 190 19.07 13.15 15.71
CA LEU A 190 18.17 12.06 15.37
C LEU A 190 16.85 12.17 16.15
N LYS A 191 15.76 12.34 15.40
CA LYS A 191 14.41 12.41 15.92
C LYS A 191 13.58 11.27 15.36
N CYS A 192 12.64 10.77 16.17
CA CYS A 192 11.52 9.98 15.69
C CYS A 192 10.29 10.85 15.49
N ASP A 193 9.45 10.46 14.54
CA ASP A 193 8.23 11.20 14.24
C ASP A 193 7.30 11.31 15.45
N PHE A 194 7.05 10.21 16.17
CA PHE A 194 6.20 10.22 17.35
C PHE A 194 6.70 9.31 18.48
N GLU A 195 6.39 9.69 19.71
CA GLU A 195 6.57 8.88 20.92
C GLU A 195 5.35 8.97 21.82
N LYS A 196 4.99 7.85 22.45
CA LYS A 196 4.09 7.82 23.59
C LYS A 196 4.34 6.58 24.46
N ASN A 197 4.54 6.77 25.76
CA ASN A 197 4.65 5.69 26.75
C ASN A 197 5.69 4.60 26.40
N GLY A 198 6.79 4.98 25.75
CA GLY A 198 7.84 4.07 25.29
C GLY A 198 7.53 3.37 23.96
N VAL A 199 6.45 3.72 23.27
CA VAL A 199 6.16 3.32 21.89
C VAL A 199 6.67 4.43 20.95
N TRP A 200 7.61 4.08 20.09
CA TRP A 200 8.26 4.99 19.15
C TRP A 200 7.79 4.68 17.73
N VAL A 201 7.34 5.69 17.00
CA VAL A 201 6.71 5.51 15.69
C VAL A 201 7.42 6.36 14.64
N GLU A 202 7.58 5.78 13.45
CA GLU A 202 8.04 6.46 12.24
C GLU A 202 7.02 6.26 11.12
N VAL A 203 6.68 7.32 10.40
CA VAL A 203 5.69 7.30 9.31
C VAL A 203 6.39 7.58 7.98
N GLU A 204 6.77 6.52 7.28
CA GLU A 204 7.58 6.59 6.06
C GLU A 204 6.74 6.28 4.83
N PHE A 205 6.15 7.33 4.25
CA PHE A 205 5.45 7.30 2.96
C PHE A 205 6.33 7.78 1.81
N GLY A 206 7.57 8.18 2.10
CA GLY A 206 8.52 8.77 1.16
C GLY A 206 9.48 7.74 0.56
N ASN A 207 10.78 8.05 0.58
CA ASN A 207 11.79 7.30 -0.16
C ASN A 207 12.21 6.03 0.59
N ALA A 208 12.30 4.90 -0.11
CA ALA A 208 12.71 3.64 0.48
C ALA A 208 14.19 3.55 0.94
N ARG A 209 14.96 4.65 0.93
CA ARG A 209 16.35 4.70 1.39
C ARG A 209 16.47 5.09 2.87
N SER A 210 15.50 5.81 3.42
CA SER A 210 15.56 6.33 4.80
C SER A 210 15.20 5.29 5.86
N TYR A 211 14.43 4.25 5.54
CA TYR A 211 13.86 3.37 6.57
C TYR A 211 14.89 2.56 7.39
N TYR A 212 16.10 2.32 6.86
CA TYR A 212 17.20 1.73 7.64
C TYR A 212 17.62 2.62 8.81
N GLN A 213 17.58 3.94 8.60
CA GLN A 213 17.85 4.92 9.66
C GLN A 213 16.79 4.83 10.75
N ASP A 214 15.54 4.53 10.42
CA ASP A 214 14.45 4.40 11.38
C ASP A 214 14.66 3.22 12.32
N TYR A 215 15.17 2.09 11.84
CA TYR A 215 15.58 0.99 12.71
C TYR A 215 16.71 1.38 13.66
N VAL A 216 17.70 2.15 13.19
CA VAL A 216 18.77 2.68 14.05
C VAL A 216 18.18 3.59 15.14
N LYS A 217 17.21 4.45 14.80
CA LYS A 217 16.53 5.30 15.78
C LYS A 217 15.81 4.45 16.83
N PHE A 218 15.11 3.39 16.48
CA PHE A 218 14.46 2.49 17.45
C PHE A 218 15.46 1.80 18.38
N MET A 219 16.59 1.32 17.85
CA MET A 219 17.65 0.73 18.67
C MET A 219 18.26 1.74 19.66
N LEU A 220 18.50 2.96 19.20
CA LEU A 220 18.97 4.04 20.08
C LEU A 220 17.90 4.41 21.12
N ALA A 221 16.63 4.43 20.76
CA ALA A 221 15.53 4.70 21.70
C ALA A 221 15.43 3.60 22.76
N ARG A 222 15.67 2.34 22.39
CA ARG A 222 15.77 1.24 23.35
C ARG A 222 16.90 1.46 24.35
N LYS A 223 18.08 1.80 23.84
CA LYS A 223 19.29 1.98 24.65
C LYS A 223 19.23 3.19 25.58
N TYR A 224 18.74 4.33 25.10
CA TYR A 224 18.84 5.62 25.80
C TYR A 224 17.52 6.10 26.41
N ARG A 225 16.37 5.58 25.97
CA ARG A 225 15.03 6.01 26.39
C ARG A 225 14.13 4.86 26.84
N ALA A 226 14.69 3.67 27.04
CA ALA A 226 13.96 2.47 27.45
C ALA A 226 12.73 2.17 26.58
N ALA A 227 12.84 2.38 25.26
CA ALA A 227 11.75 2.07 24.32
C ALA A 227 11.25 0.64 24.52
N ARG A 228 9.92 0.49 24.47
CA ARG A 228 9.20 -0.79 24.60
C ARG A 228 8.85 -1.36 23.23
N LEU A 229 8.65 -0.50 22.24
CA LEU A 229 8.25 -0.87 20.88
C LEU A 229 8.74 0.18 19.88
N GLY A 230 9.35 -0.28 18.78
CA GLY A 230 9.54 0.52 17.57
C GLY A 230 8.50 0.13 16.52
N LEU A 231 7.78 1.09 15.95
CA LEU A 231 6.74 0.87 14.95
C LEU A 231 7.03 1.68 13.69
N LEU A 232 7.27 0.98 12.59
CA LEU A 232 7.40 1.57 11.26
C LEU A 232 6.06 1.49 10.52
N LEU A 233 5.39 2.63 10.34
CA LEU A 233 4.22 2.79 9.50
C LEU A 233 4.67 3.13 8.08
N CYS A 234 4.35 2.28 7.12
CA CYS A 234 4.68 2.51 5.71
C CYS A 234 3.55 2.00 4.81
N PRO A 235 3.37 2.53 3.59
CA PRO A 235 2.31 2.07 2.71
C PRO A 235 2.55 0.62 2.28
N THR A 236 1.49 -0.14 2.02
CA THR A 236 1.58 -1.38 1.24
C THR A 236 2.03 -1.07 -0.18
N THR A 237 2.63 -2.03 -0.89
CA THR A 237 3.05 -1.88 -2.29
C THR A 237 1.87 -1.44 -3.16
N SER A 238 0.69 -1.99 -2.88
CA SER A 238 -0.58 -1.60 -3.48
C SER A 238 -0.87 -0.10 -3.33
N PHE A 239 -0.77 0.43 -2.11
CA PHE A 239 -1.05 1.83 -1.85
C PHE A 239 0.07 2.75 -2.35
N ALA A 240 1.33 2.34 -2.21
CA ALA A 240 2.48 3.06 -2.75
C ALA A 240 2.40 3.21 -4.28
N ALA A 241 2.03 2.14 -4.99
CA ALA A 241 1.82 2.17 -6.45
C ALA A 241 0.69 3.14 -6.83
N LEU A 242 -0.43 3.14 -6.09
CA LEU A 242 -1.52 4.09 -6.28
C LEU A 242 -1.04 5.54 -6.09
N LEU A 243 -0.32 5.85 -5.00
CA LEU A 243 0.22 7.18 -4.74
C LEU A 243 1.20 7.63 -5.83
N CYS A 244 2.05 6.73 -6.32
CA CYS A 244 2.94 6.97 -7.47
C CYS A 244 2.13 7.31 -8.74
N GLU A 245 1.12 6.51 -9.08
CA GLU A 245 0.29 6.73 -10.27
C GLU A 245 -0.43 8.09 -10.22
N LEU A 246 -1.03 8.42 -9.07
CA LEU A 246 -1.68 9.70 -8.84
C LEU A 246 -0.69 10.87 -8.88
N GLY A 247 0.53 10.68 -8.36
CA GLY A 247 1.62 11.66 -8.47
C GLY A 247 2.03 11.91 -9.91
N GLN A 248 2.21 10.84 -10.70
CA GLN A 248 2.54 10.95 -12.13
C GLN A 248 1.43 11.62 -12.94
N LYS A 249 0.16 11.31 -12.64
CA LYS A 249 -0.98 11.93 -13.30
C LYS A 249 -1.04 13.43 -13.02
N ARG A 250 -0.92 13.84 -11.75
CA ARG A 250 -0.85 15.27 -11.36
C ARG A 250 0.33 15.99 -11.98
N ALA A 251 1.50 15.34 -12.01
CA ALA A 251 2.66 15.91 -12.68
C ALA A 251 2.34 16.16 -14.15
N ARG A 252 1.75 15.20 -14.89
CA ARG A 252 1.36 15.42 -16.30
C ARG A 252 0.32 16.52 -16.49
N GLU A 253 -0.62 16.66 -15.56
CA GLU A 253 -1.68 17.69 -15.62
C GLU A 253 -1.13 19.09 -15.29
N ASN A 254 -0.12 19.19 -14.42
CA ASN A 254 0.49 20.46 -13.99
C ASN A 254 1.75 20.85 -14.79
N SER A 255 2.32 19.93 -15.59
CA SER A 255 3.61 20.12 -16.26
C SER A 255 3.48 20.58 -17.71
N VAL A 256 3.99 21.79 -17.95
CA VAL A 256 4.67 22.24 -19.19
C VAL A 256 6.08 21.60 -19.32
N CYS A 257 6.49 20.72 -18.40
CA CYS A 257 7.84 20.14 -18.33
C CYS A 257 8.04 18.89 -19.20
N GLU A 258 9.08 18.94 -20.06
CA GLU A 258 9.52 17.92 -21.02
C GLU A 258 10.12 16.63 -20.42
N ARG A 259 10.15 16.47 -19.09
CA ARG A 259 10.74 15.27 -18.46
C ARG A 259 9.79 14.65 -17.45
N SER A 260 9.52 13.36 -17.66
CA SER A 260 8.77 12.53 -16.71
C SER A 260 9.54 12.48 -15.38
N PRO A 261 8.94 12.84 -14.24
CA PRO A 261 9.60 12.71 -12.95
C PRO A 261 9.95 11.24 -12.70
N VAL A 262 11.24 10.98 -12.48
CA VAL A 262 11.75 9.67 -12.11
C VAL A 262 11.49 9.48 -10.63
N TYR A 263 10.42 8.75 -10.31
CA TYR A 263 10.11 8.40 -8.93
C TYR A 263 11.06 7.29 -8.46
N SER A 264 12.04 7.62 -7.64
CA SER A 264 12.97 6.64 -7.07
C SER A 264 12.28 5.89 -5.93
N GLY A 265 11.70 4.72 -6.24
CA GLY A 265 11.25 3.67 -5.30
C GLY A 265 10.67 4.17 -3.96
N MET A 266 9.35 4.38 -3.91
CA MET A 266 8.64 4.66 -2.66
C MET A 266 8.85 3.54 -1.65
N MET A 267 8.91 3.89 -0.36
CA MET A 267 8.92 2.90 0.72
C MET A 267 7.68 2.01 0.64
N SER A 268 7.83 0.74 0.99
CA SER A 268 6.70 -0.18 1.10
C SER A 268 6.90 -1.20 2.22
N TYR A 269 5.79 -1.66 2.77
CA TYR A 269 5.73 -2.75 3.73
C TYR A 269 6.47 -4.00 3.23
N GLU A 270 6.19 -4.44 2.00
CA GLU A 270 6.77 -5.65 1.42
C GLU A 270 8.29 -5.52 1.28
N LYS A 271 8.80 -4.31 1.03
CA LYS A 271 10.25 -4.06 1.03
C LYS A 271 10.86 -4.19 2.42
N ALA A 272 10.31 -3.50 3.42
CA ALA A 272 10.81 -3.58 4.80
C ALA A 272 10.76 -5.02 5.32
N THR A 273 9.65 -5.72 5.09
CA THR A 273 9.43 -7.07 5.62
C THR A 273 10.29 -8.14 4.96
N ARG A 274 10.60 -8.00 3.67
CA ARG A 274 11.58 -8.88 2.99
C ARG A 274 12.97 -8.74 3.61
N GLU A 275 13.34 -7.53 4.01
CA GLU A 275 14.69 -7.20 4.51
C GLU A 275 14.80 -7.45 6.03
N LEU A 276 13.71 -7.37 6.80
CA LEU A 276 13.67 -7.51 8.25
C LEU A 276 14.32 -8.81 8.79
N PRO A 277 14.10 -10.01 8.22
CA PRO A 277 14.74 -11.24 8.71
C PRO A 277 16.28 -11.21 8.66
N TYR A 278 16.85 -10.46 7.71
CA TYR A 278 18.30 -10.32 7.56
C TYR A 278 18.90 -9.31 8.54
N LEU A 279 18.05 -8.44 9.12
CA LEU A 279 18.47 -7.40 10.06
C LEU A 279 18.11 -7.74 11.50
N GLY A 280 17.18 -8.69 11.71
CA GLY A 280 16.60 -9.04 13.00
C GLY A 280 17.62 -9.34 14.10
N PHE A 281 18.77 -9.90 13.75
CA PHE A 281 19.84 -10.20 14.71
C PHE A 281 20.39 -8.95 15.43
N MET A 282 20.20 -7.75 14.86
CA MET A 282 20.65 -6.49 15.45
C MET A 282 19.64 -5.89 16.44
N PHE A 283 18.38 -6.34 16.42
CA PHE A 283 17.30 -5.64 17.12
C PHE A 283 17.07 -6.20 18.53
N GLU A 284 17.48 -5.44 19.54
CA GLU A 284 17.21 -5.72 20.95
C GLU A 284 15.84 -5.20 21.43
N VAL A 285 15.13 -4.48 20.56
CA VAL A 285 13.79 -3.93 20.81
C VAL A 285 12.77 -4.67 19.97
N PRO A 286 11.55 -4.90 20.49
CA PRO A 286 10.42 -5.28 19.65
C PRO A 286 10.24 -4.28 18.51
N ILE A 287 10.24 -4.76 17.27
CA ILE A 287 9.98 -3.95 16.08
C ILE A 287 8.76 -4.49 15.37
N VAL A 288 7.88 -3.58 14.97
CA VAL A 288 6.73 -3.88 14.12
C VAL A 288 6.83 -3.04 12.86
N VAL A 289 6.69 -3.70 11.71
CA VAL A 289 6.44 -3.03 10.43
C VAL A 289 4.96 -3.20 10.12
N ALA A 290 4.26 -2.09 9.92
CA ALA A 290 2.83 -2.07 9.67
C ALA A 290 2.54 -1.43 8.31
N GLY A 291 1.91 -2.24 7.45
CA GLY A 291 1.54 -1.87 6.09
C GLY A 291 0.20 -1.14 6.07
N VAL A 292 0.24 0.14 5.74
CA VAL A 292 -0.92 1.01 5.62
C VAL A 292 -1.52 0.89 4.21
N GLY A 293 -2.82 0.68 4.12
CA GLY A 293 -3.56 0.62 2.88
C GLY A 293 -4.86 1.42 2.96
N VAL A 294 -5.56 1.49 1.83
CA VAL A 294 -6.91 2.06 1.76
C VAL A 294 -7.92 0.93 1.84
N SER A 295 -8.91 1.07 2.72
CA SER A 295 -10.07 0.17 2.78
C SER A 295 -11.36 0.96 2.62
N GLY A 296 -12.35 0.38 1.95
CA GLY A 296 -13.74 0.78 2.13
C GLY A 296 -14.28 0.24 3.46
N ASN A 297 -15.15 0.99 4.11
CA ASN A 297 -15.99 0.48 5.19
C ASN A 297 -17.11 -0.40 4.63
#